data_AF-A0AAQ0FBB8-F1
#
_entry.id   AF-A0AAQ0FBB8-F1
#
_cell.length_a   1.000
_cell.length_b   1.000
_cell.length_c   1.000
_cell.angle_alpha   90.00
_cell.angle_beta   90.00
_cell.angle_gamma   90.00
#
_symmetry.space_group_name_H-M   'P 1'
#
loop_
_entity.id
_entity.type
_entity.pdbx_description
1 polymer ?
#
loop_
_entity_poly.entity_id
_entity_poly.type
_entity_poly.pdbx_seq_one_letter_code
_entity_poly.pdbx_strand_id
1 'polypeptide(L)' 'MSWYCDAERELAHIRRSIGLLEQAQHAFINRSTVNDPAYWRVKLNKLRTQSERNKVLSLQVDELLARLERIQDSRSRR' A
#
# COMPACT_ATOMS: atom_id res chain seq x y z
N MET A 1 -12.93 5.90 18.81
CA MET A 1 -12.74 6.25 17.38
C MET A 1 -13.54 5.25 16.55
N SER A 2 -14.15 5.66 15.44
CA SER A 2 -14.85 4.72 14.54
C SER A 2 -13.83 3.90 13.75
N TRP A 3 -14.09 2.61 13.55
CA TRP A 3 -13.27 1.72 12.72
C TRP A 3 -12.99 2.31 11.32
N TYR A 4 -13.97 3.04 10.77
CA TYR A 4 -13.85 3.71 9.48
C TYR A 4 -12.74 4.80 9.48
N CYS A 5 -12.66 5.60 10.54
CA CYS A 5 -11.65 6.66 10.66
C CYS A 5 -10.23 6.07 10.81
N ASP A 6 -10.11 4.94 11.50
CA ASP A 6 -8.83 4.24 11.66
C ASP A 6 -8.39 3.63 10.33
N ALA A 7 -9.32 3.07 9.54
CA ALA A 7 -9.06 2.56 8.20
C ALA A 7 -8.62 3.68 7.23
N GLU A 8 -9.26 4.86 7.27
CA GLU A 8 -8.86 6.01 6.46
C GLU A 8 -7.45 6.52 6.81
N ARG A 9 -7.11 6.59 8.10
CA ARG A 9 -5.76 6.97 8.53
C ARG A 9 -4.71 5.97 8.07
N GLU A 10 -4.98 4.68 8.22
CA GLU A 10 -4.08 3.63 7.76
C GLU A 10 -3.89 3.70 6.24
N LEU A 11 -4.96 3.92 5.46
CA LEU A 11 -4.88 4.11 4.01
C LEU A 11 -4.06 5.34 3.63
N ALA A 12 -4.24 6.48 4.32
CA ALA A 12 -3.46 7.68 4.08
C ALA A 12 -1.97 7.44 4.33
N HIS A 13 -1.63 6.69 5.39
CA HIS A 13 -0.27 6.30 5.70
C HIS A 13 0.32 5.39 4.62
N ILE A 14 -0.39 4.31 4.24
CA ILE A 14 0.05 3.38 3.19
C ILE A 14 0.23 4.11 1.86
N ARG A 15 -0.70 4.97 1.46
CA ARG A 15 -0.62 5.76 0.22
C ARG A 15 0.65 6.60 0.18
N ARG A 16 1.01 7.24 1.30
CA ARG A 16 2.23 8.04 1.39
C ARG A 16 3.48 7.17 1.30
N SER A 17 3.51 6.03 1.98
CA SER A 17 4.63 5.08 1.89
C SER A 17 4.83 4.53 0.49
N ILE A 18 3.75 4.16 -0.22
CA ILE A 18 3.82 3.73 -1.62
C ILE A 18 4.34 4.85 -2.51
N GLY A 19 3.89 6.09 -2.32
CA GLY A 19 4.42 7.25 -3.06
C GLY A 19 5.94 7.42 -2.89
N LEU A 20 6.45 7.22 -1.67
CA LEU A 20 7.90 7.22 -1.43
C LEU A 20 8.62 6.06 -2.13
N LEU A 21 8.02 4.86 -2.14
CA LEU A 21 8.58 3.70 -2.85
C LEU A 21 8.64 3.91 -4.36
N GLU A 22 7.63 4.55 -4.94
CA GLU A 22 7.59 4.90 -6.37
C GLU A 22 8.70 5.89 -6.73
N GLN A 23 8.96 6.88 -5.87
CA GLN A 23 10.01 7.89 -6.09
C GLN A 23 11.41 7.33 -5.85
N ALA A 24 11.57 6.53 -4.80
CA ALA A 24 12.86 6.05 -4.32
C ALA A 24 13.24 4.69 -4.90
N GLN A 25 12.79 4.35 -6.12
CA GLN A 25 12.95 3.03 -6.78
C GLN A 25 14.35 2.40 -6.64
N HIS A 26 15.41 3.19 -6.39
CA HIS A 26 16.79 2.74 -6.14
C HIS A 26 17.49 3.32 -4.88
N ALA A 27 16.83 4.16 -4.09
CA ALA A 27 17.48 4.95 -3.03
C ALA A 27 17.34 4.37 -1.62
N PHE A 28 16.44 3.40 -1.40
CA PHE A 28 16.33 2.75 -0.10
C PHE A 28 17.40 1.69 0.09
N ILE A 29 18.56 2.12 0.59
CA ILE A 29 19.67 1.26 1.07
C ILE A 29 19.25 0.48 2.33
N ASN A 30 18.20 0.94 3.02
CA ASN A 30 17.79 0.41 4.30
C ASN A 30 16.78 -0.74 4.17
N ARG A 31 17.11 -1.93 4.70
CA ARG A 31 16.27 -3.15 4.71
C ARG A 31 15.13 -3.08 5.73
N SER A 32 14.49 -1.92 5.87
CA SER A 32 13.34 -1.78 6.75
C SER A 32 12.09 -2.40 6.11
N THR A 33 11.22 -3.00 6.92
CA THR A 33 9.98 -3.66 6.48
C THR A 33 9.06 -2.70 5.71
N VAL A 34 9.10 -1.40 6.03
CA VAL A 34 8.31 -0.36 5.33
C VAL A 34 8.81 -0.09 3.90
N ASN A 35 10.03 -0.53 3.56
CA ASN A 35 10.59 -0.41 2.21
C ASN A 35 10.29 -1.63 1.34
N ASP A 36 9.71 -2.68 1.92
CA ASP A 36 9.34 -3.90 1.24
C ASP A 36 7.91 -3.79 0.68
N PRO A 37 7.72 -3.83 -0.66
CA PRO A 37 6.39 -3.90 -1.25
C PRO A 37 5.54 -5.07 -0.73
N ALA A 38 6.13 -6.21 -0.38
CA ALA A 38 5.37 -7.35 0.14
C ALA A 38 4.68 -7.03 1.48
N TYR A 39 5.32 -6.24 2.34
CA TYR A 39 4.75 -5.78 3.61
C TYR A 39 3.45 -4.99 3.40
N TRP A 40 3.46 -4.05 2.45
CA TRP A 40 2.28 -3.23 2.14
C TRP A 40 1.16 -4.04 1.49
N ARG A 41 1.49 -5.02 0.64
CA ARG A 41 0.49 -5.92 0.04
C ARG A 41 -0.30 -6.67 1.12
N VAL A 42 0.38 -7.20 2.14
CA VAL A 42 -0.27 -7.90 3.26
C VAL A 42 -1.22 -6.95 4.03
N LYS A 43 -0.79 -5.72 4.31
CA LYS A 43 -1.63 -4.72 4.98
C LYS A 43 -2.86 -4.34 4.15
N LEU A 44 -2.69 -4.09 2.86
CA LEU A 44 -3.78 -3.75 1.94
C LEU A 44 -4.81 -4.88 1.84
N ASN A 45 -4.37 -6.14 1.75
CA ASN A 45 -5.28 -7.29 1.72
C ASN A 45 -6.10 -7.41 3.02
N LYS A 46 -5.52 -7.12 4.19
CA LYS A 46 -6.25 -7.07 5.45
C LYS A 46 -7.29 -5.93 5.47
N LEU A 47 -6.94 -4.76 4.94
CA LEU A 47 -7.91 -3.66 4.83
C LEU A 47 -9.02 -3.99 3.84
N ARG A 48 -8.71 -4.71 2.75
CA ARG A 48 -9.70 -5.15 1.76
C ARG A 48 -10.79 -6.01 2.38
N THR A 49 -10.41 -7.03 3.16
CA THR A 49 -11.38 -7.93 3.81
C THR A 49 -12.22 -7.21 4.85
N GLN A 50 -11.64 -6.25 5.57
CA GLN A 50 -12.39 -5.46 6.54
C GLN A 50 -13.32 -4.42 5.88
N SER A 51 -13.00 -3.99 4.65
CA SER A 51 -13.72 -2.96 3.91
C SER A 51 -14.70 -3.47 2.87
N GLU A 52 -15.01 -4.78 2.84
CA GLU A 52 -15.94 -5.38 1.88
C GLU A 52 -17.32 -4.68 1.81
N ARG A 53 -17.78 -4.10 2.92
CA ARG A 53 -19.05 -3.36 2.99
C ARG A 53 -18.93 -1.89 2.59
N ASN A 54 -17.71 -1.38 2.44
CA ASN A 54 -17.43 0.01 2.06
C ASN A 54 -16.76 0.08 0.69
N LYS A 55 -17.55 0.41 -0.32
CA LYS A 55 -17.10 0.50 -1.72
C LYS A 55 -15.98 1.53 -1.93
N VAL A 56 -16.01 2.65 -1.21
CA VAL A 56 -14.99 3.71 -1.36
C VAL A 56 -13.64 3.22 -0.86
N LEU A 57 -13.60 2.61 0.31
CA LEU A 57 -12.36 2.02 0.85
C LEU A 57 -11.85 0.89 -0.03
N SER A 58 -12.74 0.01 -0.52
CA SER A 58 -12.36 -1.08 -1.42
C SER A 58 -11.69 -0.56 -2.71
N LEU A 59 -12.25 0.48 -3.33
CA LEU A 59 -11.66 1.10 -4.53
C LEU A 59 -10.29 1.72 -4.24
N GLN A 60 -10.12 2.39 -3.09
CA GLN A 60 -8.83 2.95 -2.69
C GLN A 60 -7.78 1.87 -2.43
N VAL A 61 -8.17 0.76 -1.81
CA VAL A 61 -7.29 -0.39 -1.59
C VAL A 61 -6.85 -1.00 -2.93
N ASP A 62 -7.78 -1.19 -3.86
CA ASP A 62 -7.49 -1.77 -5.18
C ASP A 62 -6.56 -0.86 -6.01
N GLU A 63 -6.75 0.46 -5.95
CA GLU A 63 -5.85 1.44 -6.57
C GLU A 63 -4.42 1.31 -6.04
N LEU A 64 -4.26 1.20 -4.71
CA LEU A 64 -2.96 1.06 -4.07
C LEU A 64 -2.29 -0.28 -4.38
N LEU A 65 -3.06 -1.37 -4.47
CA LEU A 65 -2.54 -2.67 -4.90
C LEU A 65 -1.99 -2.61 -6.33
N ALA A 66 -2.72 -2.00 -7.27
CA ALA A 66 -2.27 -1.85 -8.66
C ALA A 66 -1.03 -0.97 -8.78
N ARG A 67 -0.88 0.07 -7.94
CA ARG A 67 0.35 0.86 -7.85
C ARG A 67 1.53 0.02 -7.37
N LEU A 68 1.31 -0.79 -6.34
CA LEU A 68 2.34 -1.64 -5.75
C LEU A 68 2.82 -2.74 -6.70
N GLU A 69 1.93 -3.31 -7.51
CA GLU A 69 2.27 -4.28 -8.56
C GLU A 69 3.21 -3.67 -9.61
N ARG A 70 2.91 -2.46 -10.08
CA ARG A 70 3.78 -1.74 -11.03
C ARG A 70 5.20 -1.52 -10.50
N ILE A 71 5.36 -1.30 -9.19
CA ILE A 71 6.68 -1.16 -8.55
C ILE A 71 7.44 -2.51 -8.54
N GLN A 72 6.73 -3.62 -8.36
CA GLN A 72 7.37 -4.95 -8.37
C GLN A 72 7.75 -5.38 -9.79
N ASP A 73 6.88 -5.12 -10.76
CA ASP A 73 7.17 -5.38 -12.18
C ASP A 73 8.37 -4.57 -12.67
N SER A 74 8.49 -3.30 -12.26
CA SER A 74 9.63 -2.47 -12.64
C SER A 74 10.94 -2.94 -12.00
N ARG A 75 10.89 -3.48 -10.78
CA ARG A 75 12.06 -4.11 -10.12
C ARG A 75 12.45 -5.45 -10.75
N SER A 76 11.49 -6.24 -11.23
CA SER A 76 11.74 -7.55 -11.84
C SER A 76 12.33 -7.47 -13.25
N ARG A 77 12.21 -6.32 -13.93
CA ARG A 77 12.75 -6.09 -15.29
C ARG A 77 14.20 -5.59 -15.29
N ARG A 78 14.87 -5.51 -14.14
CA ARG A 78 16.30 -5.15 -14.01
C ARG A 78 17.16 -6.33 -13.66
#